data_AF-A0A829YM09-F1
#
_entry.id   AF-A0A829YM09-F1
#
_cell.length_a   1.000
_cell.length_b   1.000
_cell.length_c   1.000
_cell.angle_alpha   90.00
_cell.angle_beta   90.00
_cell.angle_gamma   90.00
#
_symmetry.space_group_name_H-M   'P 1'
#
loop_
_entity.id
_entity.type
_entity.pdbx_description
1 polymer ?
#
loop_
_entity_poly.entity_id
_entity_poly.type
_entity_poly.pdbx_seq_one_letter_code
_entity_poly.pdbx_strand_id
1 'polypeptide(L)'
;MIDHLGIAVPDFAASKKFYLEALAPLGIGVVMNVPKEESGAPNDFTGFGAEGKPFFWIGQGVAPQGMHLCFTAQTRAAVDAFYKAALAGGARDNGPPGIRAHYHPNYYGAFVIDLNGVNLEAVCHKPA
;
A
#
# COMPACT_ATOMS: atom_id res chain seq x y z
N MET A 1 -9.34 -9.39 11.95
CA MET A 1 -8.67 -10.09 10.85
C MET A 1 -9.30 -9.62 9.56
N ILE A 2 -8.53 -9.05 8.64
CA ILE A 2 -8.99 -8.66 7.30
C ILE A 2 -8.40 -9.70 6.34
N ASP A 3 -9.23 -10.32 5.50
CA ASP A 3 -8.74 -11.30 4.51
C ASP A 3 -8.14 -10.59 3.29
N HIS A 4 -8.91 -9.65 2.72
CA HIS A 4 -8.47 -8.75 1.66
C HIS A 4 -9.30 -7.46 1.67
N LEU A 5 -8.82 -6.43 0.99
CA LEU A 5 -9.51 -5.16 0.78
C LEU A 5 -9.28 -4.70 -0.66
N GLY A 6 -10.28 -4.04 -1.25
CA GLY A 6 -10.15 -3.35 -2.53
C GLY A 6 -10.42 -1.86 -2.42
N ILE A 7 -9.69 -1.06 -3.20
CA ILE A 7 -9.97 0.37 -3.39
C ILE A 7 -10.10 0.70 -4.87
N ALA A 8 -10.89 1.72 -5.15
CA ALA A 8 -10.94 2.31 -6.48
C ALA A 8 -9.82 3.35 -6.66
N VAL A 9 -9.26 3.42 -7.85
CA VAL A 9 -8.21 4.37 -8.24
C VAL A 9 -8.57 5.06 -9.57
N PRO A 10 -8.43 6.39 -9.69
CA PRO A 10 -8.79 7.11 -10.93
C PRO A 10 -7.90 6.74 -12.12
N ASP A 11 -6.58 6.69 -11.91
CA ASP A 11 -5.59 6.24 -12.90
C ASP A 11 -5.04 4.88 -12.50
N PHE A 12 -5.56 3.83 -13.14
CA PHE A 12 -5.20 2.45 -12.83
C PHE A 12 -3.74 2.13 -13.16
N ALA A 13 -3.24 2.62 -14.30
CA ALA A 13 -1.88 2.32 -14.73
C ALA A 13 -0.84 3.00 -13.82
N ALA A 14 -1.06 4.29 -13.50
CA ALA A 14 -0.20 5.02 -12.59
C ALA A 14 -0.24 4.42 -11.18
N SER A 15 -1.43 4.11 -10.67
CA SER A 15 -1.59 3.51 -9.34
C SER A 15 -0.97 2.11 -9.25
N LYS A 16 -1.15 1.28 -10.27
CA LYS A 16 -0.54 -0.06 -10.32
C LYS A 16 0.98 0.02 -10.25
N LYS A 17 1.59 0.90 -11.05
CA LYS A 17 3.04 1.14 -11.02
C LYS A 17 3.48 1.62 -9.63
N PHE A 18 2.80 2.62 -9.09
CA PHE A 18 3.08 3.17 -7.77
C PHE A 18 3.05 2.10 -6.67
N TYR A 19 1.97 1.34 -6.56
CA TYR A 19 1.85 0.31 -5.51
C TYR A 19 2.83 -0.84 -5.70
N LEU A 20 3.16 -1.21 -6.94
CA LEU A 20 4.20 -2.21 -7.20
C LEU A 20 5.56 -1.75 -6.65
N GLU A 21 5.96 -0.50 -6.90
CA GLU A 21 7.25 0.03 -6.46
C GLU A 21 7.27 0.32 -4.96
N ALA A 22 6.22 0.96 -4.43
CA ALA A 22 6.14 1.35 -3.03
C ALA A 22 6.05 0.15 -2.08
N LEU A 23 5.32 -0.92 -2.46
CA LEU A 23 5.08 -2.08 -1.59
C LEU A 23 6.15 -3.19 -1.75
N ALA A 24 6.96 -3.16 -2.80
CA ALA A 24 8.03 -4.14 -3.01
C ALA A 24 9.00 -4.31 -1.81
N PRO A 25 9.44 -3.24 -1.09
CA PRO A 25 10.27 -3.39 0.11
C PRO A 25 9.61 -4.16 1.25
N LEU A 26 8.28 -4.28 1.24
CA LEU A 26 7.50 -5.04 2.21
C LEU A 26 7.33 -6.52 1.80
N GLY A 27 7.91 -6.92 0.66
CA GLY A 27 7.71 -8.25 0.08
C GLY A 27 6.36 -8.42 -0.61
N ILE A 28 5.69 -7.32 -0.93
CA ILE A 28 4.36 -7.30 -1.54
C ILE A 28 4.51 -6.96 -3.03
N GLY A 29 3.94 -7.80 -3.89
CA GLY A 29 3.95 -7.62 -5.34
C GLY A 29 2.62 -7.98 -5.97
N VAL A 30 2.54 -7.94 -7.30
CA VAL A 30 1.35 -8.41 -8.02
C VAL A 30 1.27 -9.92 -7.92
N VAL A 31 0.15 -10.41 -7.37
CA VAL A 31 -0.16 -11.83 -7.26
C VAL A 31 -1.19 -12.24 -8.29
N MET A 32 -2.14 -11.36 -8.60
CA MET A 32 -3.24 -11.67 -9.52
C MET A 32 -3.60 -10.44 -10.37
N ASN A 33 -3.88 -10.66 -11.65
CA ASN A 33 -4.60 -9.71 -12.49
C ASN A 33 -5.93 -10.36 -12.87
N VAL A 34 -7.02 -9.62 -12.76
CA VAL A 34 -8.35 -10.09 -13.16
C VAL A 34 -8.85 -9.14 -14.25
N PRO A 35 -8.80 -9.55 -15.53
CA PRO A 35 -9.34 -8.78 -16.63
C PRO A 35 -10.86 -8.60 -16.51
N LYS A 36 -11.38 -7.48 -16.99
CA LYS A 36 -12.82 -7.22 -17.04
C LYS A 36 -13.58 -8.26 -17.87
N GLU A 37 -12.95 -8.82 -18.89
CA GLU A 37 -13.52 -9.86 -19.75
C GLU A 37 -13.74 -11.18 -18.99
N GLU A 38 -12.90 -11.48 -18.01
CA GLU A 38 -13.00 -12.69 -17.18
C GLU A 38 -13.97 -12.50 -16.01
N SER A 39 -14.01 -11.30 -15.43
CA SER A 39 -14.84 -11.00 -14.26
C SER A 39 -16.28 -10.56 -14.59
N GLY A 40 -16.53 -10.11 -15.83
CA GLY A 40 -17.78 -9.43 -16.19
C GLY A 40 -17.96 -8.06 -15.52
N ALA A 41 -16.94 -7.56 -14.83
CA ALA A 41 -16.92 -6.24 -14.22
C ALA A 41 -16.68 -5.15 -15.27
N PRO A 42 -16.94 -3.86 -14.97
CA PRO A 42 -16.65 -2.79 -15.92
C PRO A 42 -15.15 -2.53 -16.12
N ASN A 43 -14.29 -2.94 -15.17
CA ASN A 43 -12.87 -2.58 -15.11
C ASN A 43 -11.99 -3.76 -14.72
N ASP A 44 -10.71 -3.66 -15.05
CA ASP A 44 -9.68 -4.60 -14.61
C ASP A 44 -9.34 -4.42 -13.13
N PHE A 45 -8.88 -5.50 -12.50
CA PHE A 45 -8.36 -5.46 -11.14
C PHE A 45 -6.94 -6.01 -11.06
N THR A 46 -6.15 -5.46 -10.14
CA THR A 46 -4.83 -6.01 -9.78
C THR A 46 -4.82 -6.27 -8.28
N GLY A 47 -4.52 -7.51 -7.92
CA GLY A 47 -4.36 -7.99 -6.55
C GLY A 47 -2.90 -8.05 -6.18
N PHE A 48 -2.52 -7.21 -5.23
CA PHE A 48 -1.23 -7.20 -4.56
C PHE A 48 -1.26 -8.12 -3.34
N GLY A 49 -0.14 -8.76 -3.06
CA GLY A 49 0.01 -9.59 -1.89
C GLY A 49 1.40 -10.20 -1.76
N ALA A 50 1.50 -11.19 -0.88
CA ALA A 50 2.72 -11.92 -0.59
C ALA A 50 2.42 -13.42 -0.56
N GLU A 51 3.44 -14.25 -0.78
CA GLU A 51 3.36 -15.72 -0.68
C GLU A 51 2.22 -16.32 -1.54
N GLY A 52 1.96 -15.72 -2.70
CA GLY A 52 0.94 -16.21 -3.64
C GLY A 52 -0.51 -15.90 -3.22
N LYS A 53 -0.75 -15.14 -2.15
CA LYS A 53 -2.09 -14.72 -1.72
C LYS A 53 -2.29 -13.21 -1.92
N PRO A 54 -3.23 -12.77 -2.78
CA PRO A 54 -3.60 -11.35 -2.88
C PRO A 54 -4.43 -10.92 -1.68
N PHE A 55 -4.14 -9.75 -1.11
CA PHE A 55 -4.91 -9.17 0.00
C PHE A 55 -5.19 -7.66 -0.16
N PHE A 56 -4.54 -6.99 -1.11
CA PHE A 56 -4.81 -5.58 -1.44
C PHE A 56 -5.12 -5.45 -2.92
N TRP A 57 -6.30 -4.95 -3.25
CA TRP A 57 -6.80 -4.86 -4.61
C TRP A 57 -6.99 -3.41 -5.04
N ILE A 58 -6.69 -3.14 -6.30
CA ILE A 58 -7.06 -1.90 -6.96
C ILE A 58 -7.90 -2.20 -8.20
N GLY A 59 -8.84 -1.31 -8.51
CA GLY A 59 -9.59 -1.29 -9.76
C GLY A 59 -9.89 0.14 -10.17
N GLN A 60 -10.11 0.40 -11.46
CA GLN A 60 -10.37 1.77 -11.91
C GLN A 60 -11.70 2.30 -11.34
N GLY A 61 -11.71 3.55 -10.84
CA GLY A 61 -12.91 4.19 -10.30
C GLY A 61 -12.63 5.48 -9.52
N VAL A 62 -13.57 5.91 -8.69
CA VAL A 62 -13.42 7.12 -7.85
C VAL A 62 -12.62 6.80 -6.59
N ALA A 63 -11.53 7.53 -6.35
CA ALA A 63 -10.71 7.36 -5.16
C ALA A 63 -11.52 7.54 -3.86
N PRO A 64 -11.27 6.74 -2.81
CA PRO A 64 -11.92 6.94 -1.52
C PRO A 64 -11.39 8.20 -0.83
N GLN A 65 -12.27 8.95 -0.17
CA GLN A 65 -11.90 10.13 0.61
C GLN A 65 -11.65 9.75 2.07
N GLY A 66 -10.57 10.27 2.66
CA GLY A 66 -10.24 10.04 4.08
C GLY A 66 -9.80 8.61 4.41
N MET A 67 -9.45 7.81 3.40
CA MET A 67 -8.97 6.44 3.62
C MET A 67 -7.56 6.42 4.22
N HIS A 68 -7.36 5.53 5.19
CA HIS A 68 -6.05 5.21 5.74
C HIS A 68 -5.79 3.71 5.61
N LEU A 69 -4.68 3.35 4.98
CA LEU A 69 -4.25 1.96 4.78
C LEU A 69 -2.86 1.75 5.35
N CYS A 70 -2.73 0.78 6.25
CA CYS A 70 -1.48 0.47 6.92
C CYS A 70 -1.05 -0.97 6.61
N PHE A 71 0.20 -1.13 6.15
CA PHE A 71 0.81 -2.41 5.82
C PHE A 71 1.85 -2.79 6.88
N THR A 72 1.81 -4.04 7.33
CA THR A 72 2.80 -4.54 8.29
C THR A 72 4.14 -4.80 7.60
N ALA A 73 5.20 -4.20 8.15
CA ALA A 73 6.58 -4.42 7.77
C ALA A 73 7.28 -5.37 8.75
N GLN A 74 8.13 -6.26 8.22
CA GLN A 74 8.86 -7.23 9.03
C GLN A 74 10.03 -6.63 9.80
N THR A 75 10.54 -5.48 9.37
CA THR A 75 11.69 -4.77 9.95
C THR A 75 11.48 -3.25 9.83
N ARG A 76 12.20 -2.48 10.67
CA ARG A 76 12.23 -1.01 10.57
C ARG A 76 12.85 -0.54 9.26
N ALA A 77 13.87 -1.24 8.77
CA ALA A 77 14.50 -0.96 7.48
C ALA A 77 13.53 -1.11 6.30
N ALA A 78 12.58 -2.06 6.36
CA ALA A 78 11.54 -2.19 5.35
C ALA A 78 10.56 -1.00 5.36
N VAL A 79 10.27 -0.42 6.54
CA VAL A 79 9.51 0.84 6.65
C VAL A 79 10.26 2.00 6.00
N ASP A 80 11.56 2.11 6.27
CA ASP A 80 12.40 3.17 5.66
C ASP A 80 12.44 3.04 4.13
N ALA A 81 12.56 1.82 3.63
CA ALA A 81 12.61 1.53 2.19
C ALA A 81 11.26 1.76 1.50
N PHE A 82 10.14 1.35 2.12
CA PHE A 82 8.78 1.68 1.68
C PHE A 82 8.62 3.19 1.52
N TYR A 83 9.00 3.96 2.55
CA TYR A 83 8.84 5.41 2.55
C TYR A 83 9.62 6.07 1.41
N LYS A 84 10.89 5.67 1.22
CA LYS A 84 11.72 6.18 0.12
C LYS A 84 11.15 5.82 -1.26
N ALA A 85 10.71 4.58 -1.44
CA ALA A 85 10.13 4.11 -2.70
C ALA A 85 8.82 4.85 -3.03
N ALA A 86 7.95 5.04 -2.03
CA ALA A 86 6.70 5.76 -2.22
C ALA A 86 6.93 7.23 -2.60
N LEU A 87 7.86 7.93 -1.94
CA LEU A 87 8.23 9.30 -2.31
C LEU A 87 8.81 9.37 -3.72
N ALA A 88 9.67 8.43 -4.11
CA ALA A 88 10.22 8.35 -5.47
C ALA A 88 9.12 8.09 -6.52
N GLY A 89 8.07 7.35 -6.14
CA GLY A 89 6.89 7.09 -6.96
C GLY A 89 5.89 8.26 -7.03
N GLY A 90 6.18 9.40 -6.42
CA GLY A 90 5.35 10.61 -6.48
C GLY A 90 4.37 10.79 -5.33
N ALA A 91 4.43 9.95 -4.28
CA ALA A 91 3.68 10.21 -3.06
C ALA A 91 4.20 11.48 -2.35
N ARG A 92 3.33 12.11 -1.59
CA ARG A 92 3.67 13.26 -0.75
C ARG A 92 3.97 12.80 0.68
N ASP A 93 4.98 13.39 1.31
CA ASP A 93 5.26 13.15 2.72
C ASP A 93 4.04 13.44 3.61
N ASN A 94 3.81 12.58 4.60
CA ASN A 94 2.81 12.72 5.65
C ASN A 94 3.34 12.32 7.04
N GLY A 95 4.65 12.04 7.17
CA GLY A 95 5.27 11.58 8.40
C GLY A 95 6.46 10.67 8.12
N PRO A 96 7.71 11.13 8.30
CA PRO A 96 8.90 10.32 8.02
C PRO A 96 8.99 9.10 8.95
N PRO A 97 9.82 8.09 8.60
CA PRO A 97 10.05 6.93 9.44
C PRO A 97 10.49 7.30 10.86
N GLY A 98 9.93 6.62 11.87
CA GLY A 98 10.26 6.90 13.26
C GLY A 98 9.35 6.20 14.28
N ILE A 99 9.67 6.35 15.56
CA ILE A 99 8.84 5.81 16.64
C ILE A 99 7.62 6.69 16.90
N ARG A 100 6.44 6.07 16.92
CA ARG A 100 5.17 6.67 17.33
C ARG A 100 4.84 6.22 18.75
N ALA A 101 5.59 6.74 19.73
CA ALA A 101 5.51 6.32 21.13
C ALA A 101 4.12 6.51 21.76
N HIS A 102 3.28 7.39 21.20
CA HIS A 102 1.89 7.59 21.61
C HIS A 102 0.97 6.41 21.25
N TYR A 103 1.37 5.52 20.33
CA TYR A 103 0.68 4.24 20.10
C TYR A 103 1.23 3.15 21.01
N HIS A 104 2.55 2.88 20.93
CA HIS A 104 3.31 2.08 21.88
C HIS A 104 4.84 2.19 21.59
N PRO A 105 5.74 1.78 22.51
CA PRO A 105 7.19 2.03 22.40
C PRO A 105 7.90 1.44 21.17
N ASN A 106 7.31 0.43 20.54
CA ASN A 106 7.87 -0.27 19.38
C ASN A 106 7.14 0.03 18.06
N TYR A 107 6.19 0.98 18.05
CA TYR A 107 5.46 1.34 16.84
C TYR A 107 6.36 2.18 15.93
N TYR A 108 7.13 1.55 15.05
CA TYR A 108 7.97 2.23 14.07
C TYR A 108 7.23 2.35 12.75
N GLY A 109 6.81 3.55 12.38
CA GLY A 109 5.94 3.77 11.21
C GLY A 109 6.43 4.91 10.31
N ALA A 110 5.97 4.90 9.07
CA ALA A 110 6.14 5.98 8.10
C ALA A 110 4.86 6.16 7.29
N PHE A 111 4.53 7.41 6.94
CA PHE A 111 3.27 7.80 6.34
C PHE A 111 3.52 8.64 5.09
N VAL A 112 2.75 8.35 4.04
CA VAL A 112 2.72 9.14 2.81
C VAL A 112 1.28 9.30 2.34
N ILE A 113 0.98 10.38 1.63
CA ILE A 113 -0.24 10.49 0.85
C ILE A 113 0.05 9.97 -0.55
N ASP A 114 -0.63 8.89 -0.95
CA ASP A 114 -0.44 8.29 -2.26
C ASP A 114 -0.98 9.18 -3.40
N LEU A 115 -0.86 8.70 -4.64
CA LEU A 115 -1.33 9.41 -5.83
C LEU A 115 -2.85 9.68 -5.84
N ASN A 116 -3.60 8.97 -5.00
CA ASN A 116 -5.06 8.96 -4.95
C ASN A 116 -5.62 9.67 -3.71
N GLY A 117 -4.76 10.21 -2.83
CA GLY A 117 -5.17 10.87 -1.59
C GLY A 117 -5.35 9.93 -0.39
N VAL A 118 -4.99 8.65 -0.51
CA VAL A 118 -5.00 7.67 0.59
C VAL A 118 -3.82 7.94 1.51
N ASN A 119 -4.06 8.00 2.83
CA ASN A 119 -3.00 8.02 3.83
C ASN A 119 -2.42 6.61 3.98
N LEU A 120 -1.33 6.36 3.26
CA LEU A 120 -0.66 5.08 3.18
C LEU A 120 0.45 4.99 4.24
N GLU A 121 0.47 3.90 5.00
CA GLU A 121 1.43 3.65 6.06
C GLU A 121 2.11 2.29 5.89
N ALA A 122 3.37 2.22 6.30
CA ALA A 122 4.00 0.96 6.69
C ALA A 122 4.43 1.02 8.15
N VAL A 123 4.19 -0.07 8.90
CA VAL A 123 4.49 -0.16 10.34
C VAL A 123 5.26 -1.43 10.69
N CYS A 124 6.28 -1.30 11.52
CA CYS A 124 6.94 -2.41 12.20
C CYS A 124 6.69 -2.30 13.71
N HIS A 125 6.13 -3.36 14.32
CA HIS A 125 5.88 -3.41 15.77
C HIS A 125 6.99 -4.10 16.57
N LYS A 126 8.03 -4.60 15.89
CA LYS A 126 9.15 -5.29 16.53
C LYS A 126 10.09 -4.28 17.21
N PRO A 127 10.81 -4.69 18.27
CA PRO A 127 11.94 -3.93 18.78
C PRO A 127 13.01 -3.71 17.69
N ALA A 128 13.96 -2.82 17.96
CA ALA A 128 15.09 -2.55 17.08
C ALA A 128 15.95 -3.80 16.87
#